data_AF-A0A4T0FK41-F1
#
_entry.id   AF-A0A4T0FK41-F1
#
_cell.length_a   1.000
_cell.length_b   1.000
_cell.length_c   1.000
_cell.angle_alpha   90.00
_cell.angle_beta   90.00
_cell.angle_gamma   90.00
#
_symmetry.space_group_name_H-M   'P 1'
#
loop_
_entity.id
_entity.type
_entity.pdbx_description
1 polymer ?
#
loop_
_entity_poly.entity_id
_entity_poly.type
_entity_poly.pdbx_seq_one_letter_code
_entity_poly.pdbx_strand_id
1 'polypeptide(L)'
;VCRQWGVTPPISLAEPTEDEKRVDEALVKELHSQNTFESDQESRTREKVLALVQSLVKEFVRRVSLRNGMSESLAQAAGGKIFTFGSYRLGVNQPGADIDTLCVVPKHVSREDFFDVFEPLLKSREEVTVCAGVPDAYVPIIKTTISGIEIDFLVARLALATIPDDLELLDNNLLKNLDERCVRSLNGSRVTDEILRVVPNVHVFRNSLRCIKLWAQRRAIYSNVNGFLGGVAWAMLVARICQLYPKENGGAIITKFFTILYQWKWPHPVLLKEIEDGPLKVRVWNPKIYPSDRAHRMPIITPAYPSMCSTHNVGPSTQEVMRLEFKRGMDILDGIHKGTTPWSTLFEKHEFFGKYKHYIQIVASGQTAESHKKWSGAVESKIRQLVNKLELVDGIELAHPFVKGFGEVFVCLNDEEVQAAAEYNPSNEVRERSKKVEEYEGKDEKDGVHRVFVSTFYIGLAIQPRNPETNEKRTLNLTYPTNEFMKLTKLWDQFVDGEMKIFVKNIKSASLPDVVFEGGQRASKKKKKRQSTAVDETGETANDANKRQRADNGPTEPAQPAGVAAADAAPTALAETATAAPST
;
A
#
# COMPACT_ATOMS: atom_id res chain seq x y z
N VAL A 1 13.98 5.01 39.65
CA VAL A 1 14.42 4.50 38.33
C VAL A 1 13.38 4.90 37.30
N CYS A 2 13.76 5.41 36.13
CA CYS A 2 12.80 5.71 35.06
C CYS A 2 12.39 4.40 34.36
N ARG A 3 11.10 4.23 34.01
CA ARG A 3 10.65 3.06 33.25
C ARG A 3 11.24 3.10 31.83
N GLN A 4 12.04 2.10 31.48
CA GLN A 4 12.46 1.87 30.10
C GLN A 4 11.28 1.26 29.32
N TRP A 5 10.99 1.80 28.13
CA TRP A 5 9.80 1.42 27.34
C TRP A 5 10.10 0.54 26.12
N GLY A 6 11.36 0.39 25.73
CA GLY A 6 11.80 -0.49 24.64
C GLY A 6 13.28 -0.86 24.70
N VAL A 7 13.83 -1.38 23.61
CA VAL A 7 15.17 -2.02 23.54
C VAL A 7 16.39 -1.11 23.79
N THR A 8 16.18 0.18 24.08
CA THR A 8 17.25 1.12 24.45
C THR A 8 16.77 2.07 25.55
N PRO A 9 17.70 2.73 26.28
CA PRO A 9 17.40 3.98 26.96
C PRO A 9 16.77 5.03 26.03
N PRO A 10 16.04 6.02 26.58
CA PRO A 10 15.57 7.18 25.84
C PRO A 10 16.73 8.11 25.46
N ILE A 11 16.55 8.89 24.38
CA ILE A 11 17.52 9.91 23.92
C ILE A 11 17.34 11.21 24.71
N SER A 12 16.11 11.54 25.10
CA SER A 12 15.79 12.72 25.91
C SER A 12 14.77 12.40 27.00
N LEU A 13 14.90 13.06 28.14
CA LEU A 13 13.89 13.12 29.21
C LEU A 13 13.44 14.57 29.48
N ALA A 14 13.70 15.48 28.53
CA ALA A 14 13.18 16.84 28.54
C ALA A 14 11.64 16.86 28.42
N GLU A 15 11.03 17.97 28.83
CA GLU A 15 9.62 18.26 28.61
C GLU A 15 9.50 19.39 27.57
N PRO A 16 8.43 19.42 26.76
CA PRO A 16 8.28 20.38 25.68
C PRO A 16 8.39 21.83 26.14
N THR A 17 9.15 22.63 25.39
CA THR A 17 9.18 24.09 25.54
C THR A 17 7.82 24.71 25.18
N GLU A 18 7.57 25.96 25.61
CA GLU A 18 6.32 26.66 25.25
C GLU A 18 6.15 26.83 23.72
N ASP A 19 7.25 26.98 22.97
CA ASP A 19 7.21 27.00 21.51
C ASP A 19 6.85 25.63 20.91
N GLU A 20 7.36 24.53 21.47
CA GLU A 20 6.98 23.17 21.04
C GLU A 20 5.51 22.87 21.39
N LYS A 21 4.97 23.39 22.50
CA LYS A 21 3.53 23.32 22.82
C LYS A 21 2.69 24.09 21.80
N ARG A 22 3.05 25.34 21.51
CA ARG A 22 2.42 26.18 20.48
C ARG A 22 2.43 25.51 19.08
N VAL A 23 3.49 24.78 18.74
CA VAL A 23 3.59 24.01 17.49
C VAL A 23 2.68 22.78 17.50
N ASP A 24 2.48 22.12 18.65
CA ASP A 24 1.57 20.97 18.83
C ASP A 24 0.08 21.38 18.83
N GLU A 25 -0.27 22.51 19.42
CA GLU A 25 -1.62 23.09 19.32
C GLU A 25 -1.99 23.39 17.85
N ALA A 26 -1.05 23.96 17.09
CA ALA A 26 -1.22 24.21 15.67
C ALA A 26 -1.34 22.90 14.84
N LEU A 27 -0.66 21.83 15.26
CA LEU A 27 -0.80 20.49 14.67
C LEU A 27 -2.20 19.94 14.92
N VAL A 28 -2.66 19.92 16.17
CA VAL A 28 -3.97 19.35 16.54
C VAL A 28 -5.09 20.07 15.80
N LYS A 29 -5.02 21.40 15.71
CA LYS A 29 -5.97 22.22 14.92
C LYS A 29 -6.00 21.84 13.43
N GLU A 30 -4.85 21.55 12.82
CA GLU A 30 -4.77 21.09 11.42
C GLU A 30 -5.22 19.63 11.26
N LEU A 31 -4.99 18.76 12.24
CA LEU A 31 -5.53 17.39 12.22
C LEU A 31 -7.07 17.38 12.29
N HIS A 32 -7.69 18.37 12.95
CA HIS A 32 -9.13 18.61 12.87
C HIS A 32 -9.55 19.19 11.50
N SER A 33 -8.83 20.19 10.95
CA SER A 33 -9.16 20.77 9.64
C SER A 33 -9.11 19.74 8.49
N GLN A 34 -8.20 18.77 8.58
CA GLN A 34 -8.03 17.67 7.63
C GLN A 34 -8.96 16.46 7.92
N ASN A 35 -9.95 16.62 8.80
CA ASN A 35 -10.97 15.62 9.16
C ASN A 35 -10.39 14.25 9.60
N THR A 36 -9.35 14.26 10.45
CA THR A 36 -8.70 13.02 10.94
C THR A 36 -9.23 12.49 12.27
N PHE A 37 -10.31 13.10 12.78
CA PHE A 37 -11.03 12.68 13.97
C PHE A 37 -12.45 12.30 13.59
N GLU A 38 -12.91 11.17 14.11
CA GLU A 38 -14.29 10.69 13.99
C GLU A 38 -15.23 11.50 14.87
N SER A 39 -16.50 11.66 14.48
CA SER A 39 -17.49 12.36 15.29
C SER A 39 -17.99 11.50 16.47
N ASP A 40 -18.42 12.16 17.55
CA ASP A 40 -19.06 11.50 18.71
C ASP A 40 -20.24 10.61 18.28
N GLN A 41 -20.97 10.99 17.24
CA GLN A 41 -22.13 10.24 16.74
C GLN A 41 -21.72 8.97 15.99
N GLU A 42 -20.69 9.03 15.14
CA GLU A 42 -20.10 7.83 14.50
C GLU A 42 -19.53 6.89 15.57
N SER A 43 -18.73 7.42 16.51
CA SER A 43 -18.13 6.66 17.61
C SER A 43 -19.18 5.89 18.43
N ARG A 44 -20.24 6.57 18.90
CA ARG A 44 -21.39 5.93 19.60
C ARG A 44 -22.13 4.91 18.73
N THR A 45 -22.09 5.04 17.42
CA THR A 45 -22.69 4.08 16.50
C THR A 45 -21.81 2.83 16.38
N ARG A 46 -20.49 2.97 16.33
CA ARG A 46 -19.53 1.85 16.41
C ARG A 46 -19.64 1.09 17.72
N GLU A 47 -19.77 1.79 18.86
CA GLU A 47 -19.97 1.16 20.17
C GLU A 47 -21.24 0.28 20.20
N LYS A 48 -22.37 0.79 19.69
CA LYS A 48 -23.63 0.04 19.58
C LYS A 48 -23.48 -1.18 18.67
N VAL A 49 -22.85 -1.02 17.50
CA VAL A 49 -22.65 -2.14 16.57
C VAL A 49 -21.71 -3.19 17.17
N LEU A 50 -20.66 -2.81 17.90
CA LEU A 50 -19.78 -3.76 18.59
C LEU A 50 -20.51 -4.51 19.72
N ALA A 51 -21.44 -3.86 20.44
CA ALA A 51 -22.29 -4.54 21.42
C ALA A 51 -23.24 -5.56 20.77
N LEU A 52 -23.83 -5.22 19.61
CA LEU A 52 -24.62 -6.15 18.79
C LEU A 52 -23.75 -7.33 18.31
N VAL A 53 -22.59 -7.06 17.72
CA VAL A 53 -21.66 -8.10 17.24
C VAL A 53 -21.23 -9.04 18.37
N GLN A 54 -20.96 -8.52 19.57
CA GLN A 54 -20.60 -9.34 20.74
C GLN A 54 -21.77 -10.25 21.17
N SER A 55 -23.04 -9.83 21.02
CA SER A 55 -24.18 -10.72 21.30
C SER A 55 -24.35 -11.78 20.19
N LEU A 56 -24.17 -11.41 18.92
CA LEU A 56 -24.21 -12.34 17.78
C LEU A 56 -23.11 -13.40 17.84
N VAL A 57 -21.90 -13.07 18.30
CA VAL A 57 -20.81 -14.04 18.48
C VAL A 57 -21.11 -15.03 19.62
N LYS A 58 -21.73 -14.60 20.73
CA LYS A 58 -22.18 -15.52 21.78
C LYS A 58 -23.32 -16.42 21.30
N GLU A 59 -24.29 -15.87 20.57
CA GLU A 59 -25.38 -16.65 19.96
C GLU A 59 -24.86 -17.69 18.93
N PHE A 60 -23.87 -17.32 18.13
CA PHE A 60 -23.17 -18.24 17.23
C PHE A 60 -22.53 -19.42 17.98
N VAL A 61 -21.72 -19.14 19.01
CA VAL A 61 -21.09 -20.18 19.83
C VAL A 61 -22.14 -21.05 20.53
N ARG A 62 -23.24 -20.47 21.03
CA ARG A 62 -24.37 -21.20 21.63
C ARG A 62 -25.04 -22.14 20.63
N ARG A 63 -25.37 -21.67 19.42
CA ARG A 63 -25.97 -22.48 18.34
C ARG A 63 -25.11 -23.68 17.96
N VAL A 64 -23.81 -23.47 17.77
CA VAL A 64 -22.87 -24.56 17.44
C VAL A 64 -22.76 -25.55 18.61
N SER A 65 -22.68 -25.05 19.85
CA SER A 65 -22.63 -25.90 21.05
C SER A 65 -23.88 -26.79 21.18
N LEU A 66 -25.07 -26.25 20.98
CA LEU A 66 -26.33 -27.01 20.96
C LEU A 66 -26.37 -28.05 19.82
N ARG A 67 -25.97 -27.66 18.60
CA ARG A 67 -25.90 -28.58 17.44
C ARG A 67 -24.90 -29.72 17.68
N ASN A 68 -23.87 -29.49 18.48
CA ASN A 68 -22.89 -30.49 18.91
C ASN A 68 -23.34 -31.28 20.17
N GLY A 69 -24.62 -31.20 20.56
CA GLY A 69 -25.22 -32.01 21.62
C GLY A 69 -24.98 -31.51 23.06
N MET A 70 -24.47 -30.30 23.26
CA MET A 70 -24.32 -29.71 24.59
C MET A 70 -25.68 -29.27 25.15
N SER A 71 -25.86 -29.34 26.46
CA SER A 71 -27.06 -28.79 27.12
C SER A 71 -27.08 -27.26 27.05
N GLU A 72 -28.26 -26.63 27.13
CA GLU A 72 -28.41 -25.17 27.08
C GLU A 72 -27.51 -24.43 28.08
N SER A 73 -27.37 -24.95 29.30
CA SER A 73 -26.47 -24.39 30.31
C SER A 73 -25.00 -24.44 29.89
N LEU A 74 -24.54 -25.54 29.28
CA LEU A 74 -23.17 -25.67 28.78
C LEU A 74 -22.95 -24.87 27.49
N ALA A 75 -23.96 -24.76 26.63
CA ALA A 75 -23.93 -23.96 25.42
C ALA A 75 -23.85 -22.46 25.72
N GLN A 76 -24.58 -21.99 26.74
CA GLN A 76 -24.48 -20.62 27.24
C GLN A 76 -23.13 -20.37 27.93
N ALA A 77 -22.61 -21.34 28.71
CA ALA A 77 -21.32 -21.24 29.38
C ALA A 77 -20.10 -21.34 28.44
N ALA A 78 -20.28 -21.80 27.19
CA ALA A 78 -19.24 -21.83 26.17
C ALA A 78 -18.72 -20.42 25.83
N GLY A 79 -19.54 -19.39 26.01
CA GLY A 79 -19.15 -17.98 25.91
C GLY A 79 -18.92 -17.51 24.48
N GLY A 80 -17.80 -16.83 24.25
CA GLY A 80 -17.42 -16.25 22.96
C GLY A 80 -17.22 -14.75 23.07
N LYS A 81 -16.09 -14.24 22.56
CA LYS A 81 -15.65 -12.86 22.80
C LYS A 81 -15.11 -12.21 21.53
N ILE A 82 -15.35 -10.92 21.35
CA ILE A 82 -14.72 -10.14 20.28
C ILE A 82 -13.56 -9.28 20.79
N PHE A 83 -12.56 -9.12 19.92
CA PHE A 83 -11.42 -8.22 20.14
C PHE A 83 -11.24 -7.37 18.88
N THR A 84 -11.43 -6.06 18.99
CA THR A 84 -11.05 -5.15 17.89
C THR A 84 -9.53 -5.05 17.80
N PHE A 85 -9.01 -4.78 16.60
CA PHE A 85 -7.59 -4.54 16.38
C PHE A 85 -7.38 -3.36 15.41
N GLY A 86 -6.16 -3.22 14.88
CA GLY A 86 -5.86 -2.28 13.81
C GLY A 86 -6.20 -0.82 14.13
N SER A 87 -6.75 -0.08 13.16
CA SER A 87 -6.83 1.39 13.26
C SER A 87 -7.81 1.88 14.34
N TYR A 88 -8.94 1.18 14.49
CA TYR A 88 -9.98 1.48 15.49
C TYR A 88 -9.48 1.18 16.92
N ARG A 89 -8.90 0.00 17.18
CA ARG A 89 -8.37 -0.35 18.52
C ARG A 89 -7.20 0.54 18.95
N LEU A 90 -6.33 0.94 18.02
CA LEU A 90 -5.31 1.95 18.28
C LEU A 90 -5.90 3.32 18.61
N GLY A 91 -7.16 3.59 18.29
CA GLY A 91 -7.83 4.88 18.45
C GLY A 91 -7.32 5.94 17.46
N VAL A 92 -7.03 5.51 16.21
CA VAL A 92 -6.52 6.34 15.10
C VAL A 92 -7.27 6.11 13.78
N ASN A 93 -8.48 5.59 13.85
CA ASN A 93 -9.41 5.51 12.72
C ASN A 93 -9.77 6.93 12.22
N GLN A 94 -10.09 7.00 10.93
CA GLN A 94 -10.63 8.19 10.25
C GLN A 94 -12.15 7.99 10.08
N PRO A 95 -12.94 9.07 9.86
CA PRO A 95 -14.34 8.96 9.48
C PRO A 95 -14.54 8.00 8.30
N GLY A 96 -15.57 7.16 8.37
CA GLY A 96 -15.84 6.13 7.36
C GLY A 96 -14.83 4.96 7.29
N ALA A 97 -13.86 4.85 8.20
CA ALA A 97 -12.97 3.68 8.24
C ALA A 97 -13.68 2.39 8.70
N ASP A 98 -13.06 1.25 8.42
CA ASP A 98 -13.45 -0.10 8.81
C ASP A 98 -13.21 -0.41 10.31
N ILE A 99 -13.84 -1.49 10.80
CA ILE A 99 -13.49 -2.10 12.10
C ILE A 99 -12.93 -3.51 11.91
N ASP A 100 -11.60 -3.60 11.95
CA ASP A 100 -10.83 -4.83 12.22
C ASP A 100 -11.36 -5.54 13.49
N THR A 101 -12.03 -6.70 13.34
CA THR A 101 -12.66 -7.42 14.47
C THR A 101 -12.32 -8.91 14.47
N LEU A 102 -11.83 -9.42 15.60
CA LEU A 102 -11.51 -10.83 15.81
C LEU A 102 -12.56 -11.52 16.69
N CYS A 103 -13.25 -12.52 16.15
CA CYS A 103 -14.15 -13.42 16.86
C CYS A 103 -13.33 -14.58 17.49
N VAL A 104 -13.34 -14.67 18.83
CA VAL A 104 -12.62 -15.70 19.59
C VAL A 104 -13.62 -16.73 20.13
N VAL A 105 -13.42 -17.99 19.75
CA VAL A 105 -14.38 -19.10 19.95
C VAL A 105 -13.72 -20.32 20.59
N PRO A 106 -14.48 -21.15 21.34
CA PRO A 106 -13.93 -22.34 22.03
C PRO A 106 -13.63 -23.49 21.04
N LYS A 107 -12.86 -24.47 21.51
CA LYS A 107 -12.24 -25.55 20.71
C LYS A 107 -13.20 -26.39 19.86
N HIS A 108 -14.48 -26.45 20.22
CA HIS A 108 -15.53 -27.22 19.54
C HIS A 108 -16.30 -26.43 18.48
N VAL A 109 -16.03 -25.13 18.32
CA VAL A 109 -16.55 -24.31 17.22
C VAL A 109 -15.48 -24.26 16.14
N SER A 110 -15.79 -24.75 14.94
CA SER A 110 -14.83 -24.89 13.84
C SER A 110 -14.66 -23.58 13.05
N ARG A 111 -13.87 -23.60 11.96
CA ARG A 111 -13.76 -22.46 11.04
C ARG A 111 -14.86 -22.51 9.97
N GLU A 112 -15.29 -23.70 9.63
CA GLU A 112 -16.39 -23.99 8.71
C GLU A 112 -17.68 -23.45 9.34
N ASP A 113 -17.90 -23.67 10.64
CA ASP A 113 -19.00 -23.10 11.44
C ASP A 113 -19.12 -21.57 11.35
N PHE A 114 -18.00 -20.85 11.20
CA PHE A 114 -18.01 -19.39 11.06
C PHE A 114 -18.63 -18.94 9.72
N PHE A 115 -18.46 -19.73 8.65
CA PHE A 115 -19.12 -19.49 7.36
C PHE A 115 -20.51 -20.14 7.30
N ASP A 116 -20.71 -21.31 7.91
CA ASP A 116 -21.96 -22.06 7.86
C ASP A 116 -23.04 -21.59 8.85
N VAL A 117 -22.64 -20.90 9.93
CA VAL A 117 -23.56 -20.47 11.02
C VAL A 117 -23.46 -18.98 11.34
N PHE A 118 -22.26 -18.40 11.42
CA PHE A 118 -22.12 -16.96 11.71
C PHE A 118 -22.44 -16.07 10.49
N GLU A 119 -22.04 -16.44 9.27
CA GLU A 119 -22.40 -15.67 8.07
C GLU A 119 -23.94 -15.64 7.82
N PRO A 120 -24.70 -16.75 7.92
CA PRO A 120 -26.16 -16.71 7.86
C PRO A 120 -26.81 -15.99 9.05
N LEU A 121 -26.22 -16.06 10.25
CA LEU A 121 -26.69 -15.29 11.40
C LEU A 121 -26.57 -13.77 11.14
N LEU A 122 -25.45 -13.31 10.57
CA LEU A 122 -25.30 -11.92 10.13
C LEU A 122 -26.34 -11.55 9.05
N LYS A 123 -26.51 -12.38 8.01
CA LYS A 123 -27.49 -12.17 6.94
C LYS A 123 -28.96 -12.20 7.42
N SER A 124 -29.24 -12.68 8.62
CA SER A 124 -30.57 -12.66 9.24
C SER A 124 -30.91 -11.36 9.99
N ARG A 125 -30.01 -10.36 9.99
CA ARG A 125 -30.16 -9.08 10.69
C ARG A 125 -30.62 -7.97 9.76
N GLU A 126 -31.64 -7.23 10.16
CA GLU A 126 -32.11 -6.03 9.45
C GLU A 126 -31.05 -4.92 9.40
N GLU A 127 -30.11 -4.92 10.34
CA GLU A 127 -29.01 -3.96 10.39
C GLU A 127 -27.91 -4.23 9.35
N VAL A 128 -27.91 -5.39 8.69
CA VAL A 128 -26.83 -5.85 7.80
C VAL A 128 -27.22 -5.64 6.33
N THR A 129 -26.51 -4.74 5.63
CA THR A 129 -26.78 -4.42 4.22
C THR A 129 -25.91 -5.20 3.25
N VAL A 130 -24.72 -5.61 3.67
CA VAL A 130 -23.76 -6.42 2.89
C VAL A 130 -23.13 -7.46 3.81
N CYS A 131 -22.98 -8.70 3.35
CA CYS A 131 -22.25 -9.75 4.07
C CYS A 131 -21.71 -10.80 3.09
N ALA A 132 -20.39 -11.01 3.09
CA ALA A 132 -19.71 -11.95 2.20
C ALA A 132 -18.46 -12.58 2.86
N GLY A 133 -18.47 -13.90 2.98
CA GLY A 133 -17.31 -14.70 3.37
C GLY A 133 -16.28 -14.90 2.26
N VAL A 134 -15.02 -15.03 2.66
CA VAL A 134 -13.89 -15.42 1.81
C VAL A 134 -13.07 -16.49 2.56
N PRO A 135 -13.47 -17.78 2.51
CA PRO A 135 -12.86 -18.86 3.29
C PRO A 135 -11.43 -19.21 2.83
N ASP A 136 -11.11 -18.97 1.57
CA ASP A 136 -9.81 -19.30 0.95
C ASP A 136 -8.77 -18.18 1.07
N ALA A 137 -9.10 -17.07 1.72
CA ALA A 137 -8.16 -15.99 1.99
C ALA A 137 -7.00 -16.45 2.89
N TYR A 138 -5.82 -15.82 2.72
CA TYR A 138 -4.59 -16.11 3.49
C TYR A 138 -4.79 -16.03 5.01
N VAL A 139 -5.71 -15.15 5.45
CA VAL A 139 -6.44 -15.27 6.70
C VAL A 139 -7.93 -15.24 6.35
N PRO A 140 -8.71 -16.31 6.62
CA PRO A 140 -10.13 -16.39 6.28
C PRO A 140 -10.96 -15.33 6.99
N ILE A 141 -11.89 -14.72 6.26
CA ILE A 141 -12.53 -13.47 6.64
C ILE A 141 -13.99 -13.42 6.20
N ILE A 142 -14.86 -12.77 6.99
CA ILE A 142 -16.19 -12.30 6.53
C ILE A 142 -16.16 -10.78 6.51
N LYS A 143 -16.48 -10.18 5.37
CA LYS A 143 -16.65 -8.73 5.21
C LYS A 143 -18.13 -8.39 5.30
N THR A 144 -18.50 -7.39 6.10
CA THR A 144 -19.90 -6.98 6.25
C THR A 144 -20.05 -5.46 6.40
N THR A 145 -21.26 -4.97 6.18
CA THR A 145 -21.67 -3.59 6.52
C THR A 145 -22.85 -3.68 7.47
N ILE A 146 -22.70 -3.19 8.71
CA ILE A 146 -23.74 -3.18 9.75
C ILE A 146 -24.05 -1.75 10.14
N SER A 147 -25.31 -1.32 10.03
CA SER A 147 -25.74 0.06 10.31
C SER A 147 -24.91 1.14 9.60
N GLY A 148 -24.44 0.84 8.38
CA GLY A 148 -23.57 1.71 7.57
C GLY A 148 -22.07 1.65 7.90
N ILE A 149 -21.64 0.84 8.88
CA ILE A 149 -20.23 0.67 9.25
C ILE A 149 -19.67 -0.60 8.62
N GLU A 150 -18.55 -0.49 7.89
CA GLU A 150 -17.80 -1.66 7.39
C GLU A 150 -17.06 -2.37 8.53
N ILE A 151 -17.17 -3.70 8.59
CA ILE A 151 -16.56 -4.54 9.61
C ILE A 151 -15.94 -5.78 8.95
N ASP A 152 -14.70 -6.05 9.33
CA ASP A 152 -13.88 -7.18 8.86
C ASP A 152 -13.74 -8.20 9.98
N PHE A 153 -14.46 -9.33 9.87
CA PHE A 153 -14.42 -10.41 10.86
C PHE A 153 -13.37 -11.46 10.52
N LEU A 154 -12.40 -11.62 11.41
CA LEU A 154 -11.53 -12.80 11.48
C LEU A 154 -12.04 -13.77 12.55
N VAL A 155 -11.69 -15.05 12.45
CA VAL A 155 -11.98 -16.05 13.50
C VAL A 155 -10.70 -16.70 14.05
N ALA A 156 -10.65 -16.87 15.38
CA ALA A 156 -9.65 -17.65 16.08
C ALA A 156 -10.31 -18.63 17.05
N ARG A 157 -10.12 -19.92 16.79
CA ARG A 157 -10.53 -21.01 17.67
C ARG A 157 -9.41 -21.31 18.67
N LEU A 158 -9.66 -21.10 19.96
CA LEU A 158 -8.67 -21.40 21.01
C LEU A 158 -8.82 -22.85 21.51
N ALA A 159 -7.75 -23.39 22.10
CA ALA A 159 -7.73 -24.73 22.70
C ALA A 159 -8.50 -24.84 24.04
N LEU A 160 -9.41 -23.90 24.32
CA LEU A 160 -10.20 -23.79 25.55
C LEU A 160 -11.60 -24.38 25.36
N ALA A 161 -12.21 -24.91 26.42
CA ALA A 161 -13.59 -25.44 26.38
C ALA A 161 -14.66 -24.35 26.45
N THR A 162 -14.32 -23.22 27.07
CA THR A 162 -15.14 -22.01 27.20
C THR A 162 -14.27 -20.79 26.89
N ILE A 163 -14.87 -19.67 26.51
CA ILE A 163 -14.18 -18.39 26.31
C ILE A 163 -14.66 -17.38 27.38
N PRO A 164 -13.83 -17.10 28.40
CA PRO A 164 -14.16 -16.15 29.46
C PRO A 164 -14.30 -14.69 28.97
N ASP A 165 -15.17 -13.92 29.62
CA ASP A 165 -15.38 -12.49 29.29
C ASP A 165 -14.19 -11.60 29.70
N ASP A 166 -13.35 -12.03 30.65
CA ASP A 166 -12.14 -11.35 31.11
C ASP A 166 -10.87 -11.72 30.31
N LEU A 167 -10.95 -12.71 29.41
CA LEU A 167 -9.81 -13.22 28.63
C LEU A 167 -8.99 -12.10 27.95
N GLU A 168 -7.67 -12.06 28.19
CA GLU A 168 -6.69 -11.34 27.38
C GLU A 168 -6.00 -12.28 26.39
N LEU A 169 -5.60 -11.79 25.21
CA LEU A 169 -4.96 -12.60 24.16
C LEU A 169 -3.43 -12.65 24.21
N LEU A 170 -2.81 -12.01 25.20
CA LEU A 170 -1.37 -11.72 25.20
C LEU A 170 -0.50 -12.88 25.71
N ASP A 171 -1.05 -13.81 26.48
CA ASP A 171 -0.32 -15.01 26.90
C ASP A 171 0.09 -15.87 25.68
N ASN A 172 1.41 -16.06 25.50
CA ASN A 172 1.99 -16.86 24.44
C ASN A 172 1.54 -18.34 24.50
N ASN A 173 1.09 -18.85 25.67
CA ASN A 173 0.54 -20.20 25.80
C ASN A 173 -0.80 -20.38 25.06
N LEU A 174 -1.57 -19.32 24.82
CA LEU A 174 -2.84 -19.41 24.07
C LEU A 174 -2.63 -19.86 22.62
N LEU A 175 -1.41 -19.71 22.08
CA LEU A 175 -1.03 -20.17 20.74
C LEU A 175 -0.74 -21.68 20.67
N LYS A 176 -0.67 -22.39 21.81
CA LYS A 176 -0.40 -23.83 21.86
C LYS A 176 -1.51 -24.62 21.15
N ASN A 177 -1.09 -25.55 20.29
CA ASN A 177 -1.96 -26.45 19.53
C ASN A 177 -2.94 -25.76 18.56
N LEU A 178 -2.66 -24.51 18.16
CA LEU A 178 -3.45 -23.81 17.14
C LEU A 178 -2.90 -24.05 15.73
N ASP A 179 -3.77 -24.01 14.72
CA ASP A 179 -3.37 -23.99 13.32
C ASP A 179 -2.82 -22.61 12.90
N GLU A 180 -1.98 -22.57 11.87
CA GLU A 180 -1.36 -21.31 11.41
C GLU A 180 -2.37 -20.21 11.09
N ARG A 181 -3.54 -20.53 10.53
CA ARG A 181 -4.55 -19.50 10.20
C ARG A 181 -5.10 -18.88 11.51
N CYS A 182 -5.34 -19.65 12.57
CA CYS A 182 -5.70 -19.11 13.89
C CYS A 182 -4.60 -18.24 14.51
N VAL A 183 -3.33 -18.65 14.43
CA VAL A 183 -2.20 -17.84 14.93
C VAL A 183 -2.10 -16.51 14.18
N ARG A 184 -2.29 -16.51 12.85
CA ARG A 184 -2.34 -15.30 12.03
C ARG A 184 -3.51 -14.39 12.43
N SER A 185 -4.71 -14.92 12.67
CA SER A 185 -5.88 -14.16 13.15
C SER A 185 -5.60 -13.48 14.50
N LEU A 186 -5.03 -14.20 15.47
CA LEU A 186 -4.72 -13.68 16.81
C LEU A 186 -3.66 -12.57 16.81
N ASN A 187 -2.72 -12.61 15.86
CA ASN A 187 -1.61 -11.66 15.80
C ASN A 187 -2.07 -10.21 15.56
N GLY A 188 -3.22 -9.98 14.90
CA GLY A 188 -3.77 -8.63 14.72
C GLY A 188 -4.03 -7.92 16.06
N SER A 189 -4.82 -8.54 16.94
CA SER A 189 -5.12 -8.02 18.28
C SER A 189 -3.87 -8.01 19.17
N ARG A 190 -3.07 -9.09 19.18
CA ARG A 190 -1.87 -9.20 20.01
C ARG A 190 -0.84 -8.10 19.70
N VAL A 191 -0.54 -7.84 18.43
CA VAL A 191 0.37 -6.76 18.04
C VAL A 191 -0.19 -5.39 18.38
N THR A 192 -1.51 -5.19 18.24
CA THR A 192 -2.15 -3.91 18.52
C THR A 192 -2.07 -3.55 20.00
N ASP A 193 -2.38 -4.50 20.90
CA ASP A 193 -2.33 -4.26 22.35
C ASP A 193 -0.89 -4.17 22.87
N GLU A 194 0.07 -4.90 22.29
CA GLU A 194 1.50 -4.72 22.58
C GLU A 194 1.98 -3.30 22.26
N ILE A 195 1.64 -2.76 21.07
CA ILE A 195 1.99 -1.38 20.70
C ILE A 195 1.47 -0.38 21.75
N LEU A 196 0.24 -0.57 22.26
CA LEU A 196 -0.33 0.28 23.30
C LEU A 196 0.32 0.09 24.68
N ARG A 197 0.86 -1.09 24.99
CA ARG A 197 1.58 -1.37 26.26
C ARG A 197 3.02 -0.85 26.30
N VAL A 198 3.65 -0.65 25.15
CA VAL A 198 5.06 -0.22 25.02
C VAL A 198 5.24 1.25 24.64
N VAL A 199 4.17 2.06 24.58
CA VAL A 199 4.25 3.53 24.43
C VAL A 199 4.07 4.26 25.76
N PRO A 200 4.87 5.29 26.06
CA PRO A 200 4.82 6.01 27.34
C PRO A 200 3.59 6.91 27.51
N ASN A 201 3.08 7.48 26.41
CA ASN A 201 1.87 8.31 26.40
C ASN A 201 1.02 7.96 25.17
N VAL A 202 -0.14 7.32 25.43
CA VAL A 202 -1.06 6.85 24.38
C VAL A 202 -1.73 8.01 23.63
N HIS A 203 -1.96 9.16 24.26
CA HIS A 203 -2.56 10.33 23.59
C HIS A 203 -1.58 10.97 22.60
N VAL A 204 -0.34 11.22 23.03
CA VAL A 204 0.73 11.73 22.14
C VAL A 204 0.95 10.77 20.96
N PHE A 205 1.08 9.46 21.23
CA PHE A 205 1.17 8.44 20.20
C PHE A 205 0.00 8.49 19.20
N ARG A 206 -1.24 8.64 19.66
CA ARG A 206 -2.45 8.72 18.82
C ARG A 206 -2.49 9.97 17.93
N ASN A 207 -2.00 11.11 18.40
CA ASN A 207 -1.97 12.34 17.60
C ASN A 207 -0.84 12.29 16.56
N SER A 208 0.35 11.85 16.97
CA SER A 208 1.48 11.66 16.05
C SER A 208 1.16 10.61 14.97
N LEU A 209 0.48 9.52 15.31
CA LEU A 209 0.10 8.49 14.34
C LEU A 209 -1.03 8.95 13.39
N ARG A 210 -1.95 9.83 13.81
CA ARG A 210 -2.88 10.52 12.88
C ARG A 210 -2.12 11.33 11.84
N CYS A 211 -1.17 12.17 12.29
CA CYS A 211 -0.33 12.97 11.41
C CYS A 211 0.45 12.11 10.41
N ILE A 212 1.16 11.08 10.88
CA ILE A 212 1.95 10.18 10.01
C ILE A 212 1.05 9.36 9.07
N LYS A 213 -0.14 8.92 9.49
CA LYS A 213 -1.11 8.28 8.58
C LYS A 213 -1.55 9.23 7.46
N LEU A 214 -2.01 10.43 7.81
CA LEU A 214 -2.47 11.44 6.84
C LEU A 214 -1.35 11.83 5.87
N TRP A 215 -0.15 12.09 6.38
CA TRP A 215 1.03 12.36 5.56
C TRP A 215 1.34 11.19 4.61
N ALA A 216 1.48 9.96 5.11
CA ALA A 216 1.83 8.81 4.28
C ALA A 216 0.76 8.51 3.20
N GLN A 217 -0.52 8.72 3.51
CA GLN A 217 -1.63 8.68 2.55
C GLN A 217 -1.47 9.78 1.48
N ARG A 218 -1.36 11.06 1.89
CA ARG A 218 -1.23 12.22 0.99
C ARG A 218 0.00 12.14 0.10
N ARG A 219 1.11 11.59 0.60
CA ARG A 219 2.38 11.43 -0.13
C ARG A 219 2.47 10.13 -0.95
N ALA A 220 1.42 9.30 -0.98
CA ALA A 220 1.35 8.04 -1.70
C ALA A 220 2.47 7.04 -1.33
N ILE A 221 2.67 6.84 -0.02
CA ILE A 221 3.62 5.86 0.55
C ILE A 221 2.95 4.97 1.62
N TYR A 222 1.64 4.75 1.50
CA TYR A 222 0.82 3.93 2.40
C TYR A 222 0.18 2.76 1.61
N SER A 223 0.94 1.69 1.39
CA SER A 223 0.44 0.43 0.80
C SER A 223 1.47 -0.70 0.93
N ASN A 224 1.21 -1.69 1.79
CA ASN A 224 2.11 -2.85 1.93
C ASN A 224 2.16 -3.74 0.68
N VAL A 225 1.08 -3.80 -0.10
CA VAL A 225 1.01 -4.61 -1.33
C VAL A 225 1.96 -4.05 -2.39
N ASN A 226 1.94 -2.72 -2.58
CA ASN A 226 2.81 -2.01 -3.51
C ASN A 226 4.22 -1.72 -2.94
N GLY A 227 4.64 -2.40 -1.86
CA GLY A 227 6.01 -2.34 -1.34
C GLY A 227 6.33 -1.14 -0.45
N PHE A 228 5.34 -0.38 0.00
CA PHE A 228 5.47 0.66 1.02
C PHE A 228 5.07 0.12 2.41
N LEU A 229 4.90 1.00 3.40
CA LEU A 229 4.45 0.62 4.74
C LEU A 229 2.93 0.56 4.84
N GLY A 230 2.42 -0.48 5.53
CA GLY A 230 1.04 -0.55 6.00
C GLY A 230 0.84 0.10 7.37
N GLY A 231 -0.41 0.22 7.81
CA GLY A 231 -0.78 0.95 9.04
C GLY A 231 -0.06 0.48 10.31
N VAL A 232 0.11 -0.83 10.50
CA VAL A 232 0.84 -1.38 11.66
C VAL A 232 2.33 -1.02 11.66
N ALA A 233 2.96 -0.95 10.49
CA ALA A 233 4.37 -0.57 10.38
C ALA A 233 4.56 0.92 10.69
N TRP A 234 3.67 1.80 10.20
CA TRP A 234 3.64 3.20 10.60
C TRP A 234 3.39 3.38 12.10
N ALA A 235 2.49 2.60 12.70
CA ALA A 235 2.26 2.60 14.14
C ALA A 235 3.52 2.21 14.93
N MET A 236 4.23 1.16 14.51
CA MET A 236 5.46 0.74 15.18
C MET A 236 6.61 1.75 15.02
N LEU A 237 6.70 2.45 13.89
CA LEU A 237 7.64 3.57 13.75
C LEU A 237 7.33 4.71 14.72
N VAL A 238 6.09 5.19 14.79
CA VAL A 238 5.71 6.27 15.72
C VAL A 238 5.91 5.85 17.17
N ALA A 239 5.50 4.62 17.53
CA ALA A 239 5.71 4.07 18.87
C ALA A 239 7.20 4.04 19.26
N ARG A 240 8.09 3.69 18.33
CA ARG A 240 9.54 3.69 18.60
C ARG A 240 10.08 5.08 18.92
N ILE A 241 9.59 6.12 18.24
CA ILE A 241 9.99 7.50 18.55
C ILE A 241 9.44 7.94 19.91
N CYS A 242 8.20 7.58 20.26
CA CYS A 242 7.66 7.81 21.60
C CYS A 242 8.50 7.15 22.70
N GLN A 243 9.03 5.94 22.50
CA GLN A 243 9.94 5.29 23.46
C GLN A 243 11.26 6.04 23.67
N LEU A 244 11.78 6.67 22.61
CA LEU A 244 13.05 7.42 22.65
C LEU A 244 12.88 8.81 23.29
N TYR A 245 11.64 9.31 23.37
CA TYR A 245 11.28 10.65 23.81
C TYR A 245 10.02 10.63 24.71
N PRO A 246 10.06 9.93 25.87
CA PRO A 246 8.86 9.52 26.61
C PRO A 246 8.06 10.64 27.30
N LYS A 247 8.53 11.89 27.22
CA LYS A 247 7.89 13.08 27.79
C LYS A 247 7.47 14.13 26.75
N GLU A 248 7.86 13.97 25.48
CA GLU A 248 7.60 14.96 24.43
C GLU A 248 6.13 14.98 24.00
N ASN A 249 5.72 16.06 23.31
CA ASN A 249 4.38 16.21 22.74
C ASN A 249 4.28 15.71 21.28
N GLY A 250 3.09 15.83 20.66
CA GLY A 250 2.84 15.28 19.32
C GLY A 250 3.75 15.88 18.25
N GLY A 251 3.79 17.21 18.18
CA GLY A 251 4.65 17.99 17.28
C GLY A 251 6.12 17.61 17.41
N ALA A 252 6.68 17.63 18.62
CA ALA A 252 8.08 17.27 18.86
C ALA A 252 8.37 15.80 18.45
N ILE A 253 7.48 14.85 18.76
CA ILE A 253 7.59 13.45 18.31
C ILE A 253 7.62 13.35 16.78
N ILE A 254 6.79 14.12 16.06
CA ILE A 254 6.81 14.14 14.59
C ILE A 254 8.14 14.72 14.08
N THR A 255 8.66 15.79 14.69
CA THR A 255 9.99 16.35 14.36
C THR A 255 11.09 15.31 14.51
N LYS A 256 11.13 14.59 15.64
CA LYS A 256 12.16 13.55 15.84
C LYS A 256 11.94 12.35 14.91
N PHE A 257 10.71 11.98 14.59
CA PHE A 257 10.36 10.90 13.64
C PHE A 257 11.01 11.12 12.28
N PHE A 258 10.85 12.30 11.69
CA PHE A 258 11.40 12.58 10.36
C PHE A 258 12.92 12.59 10.34
N THR A 259 13.55 13.29 11.29
CA THR A 259 15.02 13.36 11.41
C THR A 259 15.64 11.99 11.65
N ILE A 260 15.08 11.20 12.58
CA ILE A 260 15.64 9.89 12.94
C ILE A 260 15.46 8.88 11.80
N LEU A 261 14.30 8.82 11.15
CA LEU A 261 14.05 7.83 10.09
C LEU A 261 14.76 8.16 8.77
N TYR A 262 15.04 9.44 8.51
CA TYR A 262 15.93 9.86 7.42
C TYR A 262 17.39 9.45 7.68
N GLN A 263 17.85 9.52 8.93
CA GLN A 263 19.23 9.19 9.32
C GLN A 263 19.46 7.71 9.67
N TRP A 264 18.38 6.93 9.84
CA TRP A 264 18.38 5.55 10.33
C TRP A 264 19.23 4.64 9.44
N LYS A 265 20.06 3.80 10.08
CA LYS A 265 21.04 2.94 9.41
C LYS A 265 20.42 1.64 8.91
N TRP A 266 19.43 1.74 8.02
CA TRP A 266 18.84 0.60 7.34
C TRP A 266 19.93 -0.31 6.73
N PRO A 267 19.88 -1.64 6.89
CA PRO A 267 18.75 -2.45 7.35
C PRO A 267 18.74 -2.78 8.86
N HIS A 268 19.32 -1.96 9.75
CA HIS A 268 19.14 -2.18 11.21
C HIS A 268 17.65 -2.16 11.58
N PRO A 269 17.15 -3.12 12.38
CA PRO A 269 15.72 -3.29 12.62
C PRO A 269 15.15 -2.28 13.61
N VAL A 270 13.92 -1.84 13.36
CA VAL A 270 13.10 -1.17 14.38
C VAL A 270 12.42 -2.24 15.23
N LEU A 271 12.82 -2.30 16.50
CA LEU A 271 12.25 -3.16 17.55
C LEU A 271 11.58 -2.29 18.61
N LEU A 272 10.40 -2.69 19.08
CA LEU A 272 9.70 -2.03 20.20
C LEU A 272 10.01 -2.67 21.56
N LYS A 273 10.16 -3.99 21.60
CA LYS A 273 10.65 -4.75 22.75
C LYS A 273 11.64 -5.81 22.26
N GLU A 274 12.32 -6.50 23.17
CA GLU A 274 13.18 -7.62 22.81
C GLU A 274 12.38 -8.74 22.12
N ILE A 275 13.00 -9.44 21.18
CA ILE A 275 12.36 -10.55 20.48
C ILE A 275 12.29 -11.75 21.43
N GLU A 276 11.08 -12.11 21.84
CA GLU A 276 10.82 -13.21 22.76
C GLU A 276 10.90 -14.57 22.04
N ASP A 277 11.56 -15.54 22.67
CA ASP A 277 11.29 -16.95 22.45
C ASP A 277 9.90 -17.33 22.99
N GLY A 278 9.32 -18.43 22.50
CA GLY A 278 7.99 -18.84 22.93
C GLY A 278 7.69 -20.31 22.68
N PRO A 279 6.48 -20.78 23.06
CA PRO A 279 6.19 -22.20 23.24
C PRO A 279 6.02 -23.02 21.94
N LEU A 280 6.09 -22.39 20.76
CA LEU A 280 5.93 -23.05 19.47
C LEU A 280 7.25 -23.11 18.70
N LYS A 281 7.47 -24.19 17.95
CA LYS A 281 8.57 -24.33 16.98
C LYS A 281 8.25 -23.62 15.65
N VAL A 282 7.82 -22.35 15.73
CA VAL A 282 7.52 -21.49 14.57
C VAL A 282 8.72 -20.59 14.22
N ARG A 283 8.78 -20.13 12.98
CA ARG A 283 9.78 -19.12 12.58
C ARG A 283 9.47 -17.78 13.21
N VAL A 284 10.38 -17.32 14.06
CA VAL A 284 10.51 -15.92 14.50
C VAL A 284 11.52 -15.22 13.59
N TRP A 285 11.33 -13.93 13.31
CA TRP A 285 12.23 -13.14 12.45
C TRP A 285 13.66 -13.14 13.00
N ASN A 286 14.60 -13.67 12.22
CA ASN A 286 16.01 -13.73 12.63
C ASN A 286 16.96 -13.66 11.42
N PRO A 287 17.56 -12.48 11.13
CA PRO A 287 18.42 -12.29 9.97
C PRO A 287 19.80 -12.96 10.11
N LYS A 288 20.17 -13.44 11.31
CA LYS A 288 21.39 -14.24 11.49
C LYS A 288 21.19 -15.65 10.93
N ILE A 289 20.00 -16.23 11.13
CA ILE A 289 19.63 -17.59 10.72
C ILE A 289 19.07 -17.61 9.29
N TYR A 290 18.04 -16.82 9.00
CA TYR A 290 17.27 -16.95 7.76
C TYR A 290 17.76 -15.97 6.67
N PRO A 291 18.22 -16.43 5.49
CA PRO A 291 18.66 -15.55 4.41
C PRO A 291 17.58 -14.60 3.90
N SER A 292 16.31 -15.00 3.92
CA SER A 292 15.19 -14.12 3.56
C SER A 292 14.97 -12.98 4.56
N ASP A 293 15.17 -13.23 5.86
CA ASP A 293 15.11 -12.17 6.89
C ASP A 293 16.27 -11.19 6.77
N ARG A 294 17.44 -11.68 6.35
CA ARG A 294 18.65 -10.88 6.05
C ARG A 294 18.48 -9.97 4.83
N ALA A 295 17.55 -10.30 3.93
CA ALA A 295 17.27 -9.53 2.71
C ALA A 295 16.26 -8.38 2.92
N HIS A 296 15.64 -8.25 4.09
CA HIS A 296 14.71 -7.17 4.38
C HIS A 296 15.41 -5.80 4.42
N ARG A 297 14.96 -4.85 3.59
CA ARG A 297 15.59 -3.53 3.43
C ARG A 297 15.31 -2.55 4.57
N MET A 298 14.05 -2.49 5.03
CA MET A 298 13.62 -1.62 6.12
C MET A 298 12.87 -2.42 7.20
N PRO A 299 13.52 -3.36 7.92
CA PRO A 299 12.84 -4.28 8.82
C PRO A 299 12.24 -3.56 10.02
N ILE A 300 10.91 -3.65 10.16
CA ILE A 300 10.14 -3.11 11.29
C ILE A 300 9.34 -4.28 11.88
N ILE A 301 9.68 -4.67 13.10
CA ILE A 301 9.39 -6.01 13.64
C ILE A 301 8.22 -5.96 14.62
N THR A 302 7.28 -6.90 14.49
CA THR A 302 6.10 -6.98 15.35
C THR A 302 6.48 -7.37 16.80
N PRO A 303 6.02 -6.62 17.82
CA PRO A 303 6.38 -6.90 19.22
C PRO A 303 5.80 -8.22 19.72
N ALA A 304 4.57 -8.58 19.37
CA ALA A 304 3.97 -9.84 19.81
C ALA A 304 4.69 -11.05 19.20
N TYR A 305 4.94 -12.07 20.02
CA TYR A 305 5.39 -13.39 19.57
C TYR A 305 4.31 -14.09 18.72
N PRO A 306 4.65 -14.80 17.63
CA PRO A 306 5.98 -14.84 17.00
C PRO A 306 6.27 -13.56 16.21
N SER A 307 7.40 -12.90 16.53
CA SER A 307 7.78 -11.64 15.89
C SER A 307 8.10 -11.83 14.40
N MET A 308 7.55 -10.95 13.55
CA MET A 308 7.66 -10.98 12.09
C MET A 308 8.02 -9.61 11.54
N CYS A 309 8.60 -9.58 10.33
CA CYS A 309 8.85 -8.33 9.62
C CYS A 309 7.57 -7.83 8.93
N SER A 310 7.04 -6.69 9.40
CA SER A 310 5.85 -6.03 8.84
C SER A 310 6.09 -5.37 7.47
N THR A 311 7.34 -5.36 7.00
CA THR A 311 7.83 -4.60 5.84
C THR A 311 8.69 -5.43 4.90
N HIS A 312 8.48 -6.74 4.88
CA HIS A 312 9.14 -7.69 3.96
C HIS A 312 8.94 -7.38 2.47
N ASN A 313 7.93 -6.57 2.12
CA ASN A 313 7.67 -6.11 0.76
C ASN A 313 8.48 -4.87 0.31
N VAL A 314 9.31 -4.26 1.17
CA VAL A 314 10.04 -3.03 0.81
C VAL A 314 11.21 -3.33 -0.15
N GLY A 315 11.09 -2.81 -1.38
CA GLY A 315 12.12 -2.87 -2.43
C GLY A 315 13.07 -1.65 -2.41
N PRO A 316 14.12 -1.64 -3.24
CA PRO A 316 15.03 -0.50 -3.34
C PRO A 316 14.33 0.80 -3.75
N SER A 317 13.44 0.76 -4.74
CA SER A 317 12.74 1.97 -5.20
C SER A 317 11.80 2.54 -4.16
N THR A 318 11.05 1.68 -3.44
CA THR A 318 10.14 2.15 -2.39
C THR A 318 10.88 2.62 -1.14
N GLN A 319 12.01 1.98 -0.79
CA GLN A 319 12.96 2.47 0.22
C GLN A 319 13.46 3.89 -0.12
N GLU A 320 13.92 4.13 -1.35
CA GLU A 320 14.45 5.44 -1.77
C GLU A 320 13.35 6.50 -1.83
N VAL A 321 12.15 6.17 -2.32
CA VAL A 321 10.98 7.08 -2.29
C VAL A 321 10.65 7.49 -0.85
N MET A 322 10.63 6.54 0.09
CA MET A 322 10.37 6.85 1.50
C MET A 322 11.50 7.66 2.13
N ARG A 323 12.77 7.38 1.81
CA ARG A 323 13.92 8.18 2.28
C ARG A 323 13.82 9.64 1.81
N LEU A 324 13.41 9.86 0.56
CA LEU A 324 13.21 11.21 0.01
C LEU A 324 12.01 11.93 0.63
N GLU A 325 10.90 11.24 0.89
CA GLU A 325 9.74 11.83 1.58
C GLU A 325 9.99 12.04 3.08
N PHE A 326 10.82 11.23 3.74
CA PHE A 326 11.31 11.53 5.09
C PHE A 326 12.15 12.80 5.10
N LYS A 327 13.03 12.99 4.09
CA LYS A 327 13.77 14.23 3.94
C LYS A 327 12.84 15.43 3.72
N ARG A 328 11.84 15.31 2.82
CA ARG A 328 10.83 16.36 2.60
C ARG A 328 10.12 16.75 3.91
N GLY A 329 9.73 15.78 4.73
CA GLY A 329 9.09 16.05 6.02
C GLY A 329 10.01 16.80 6.99
N MET A 330 11.28 16.38 7.11
CA MET A 330 12.31 17.06 7.90
C MET A 330 12.51 18.51 7.41
N ASP A 331 12.74 18.71 6.11
CA ASP A 331 12.95 20.02 5.48
C ASP A 331 11.73 20.96 5.68
N ILE A 332 10.50 20.43 5.74
CA ILE A 332 9.25 21.19 6.02
C ILE A 332 9.10 21.54 7.51
N LEU A 333 9.39 20.61 8.40
CA LEU A 333 9.30 20.80 9.85
C LEU A 333 10.28 21.87 10.33
N ASP A 334 11.47 21.91 9.73
CA ASP A 334 12.44 22.99 9.91
C ASP A 334 11.86 24.38 9.61
N GLY A 335 10.89 24.49 8.68
CA GLY A 335 10.14 25.71 8.43
C GLY A 335 9.01 25.98 9.43
N ILE A 336 8.31 24.93 9.88
CA ILE A 336 7.22 25.02 10.87
C ILE A 336 7.75 25.57 12.22
N HIS A 337 8.91 25.10 12.68
CA HIS A 337 9.51 25.57 13.94
C HIS A 337 10.03 27.02 13.81
N LYS A 338 10.43 27.43 12.60
CA LYS A 338 10.82 28.82 12.27
C LYS A 338 9.61 29.72 11.97
N GLY A 339 8.39 29.19 12.01
CA GLY A 339 7.16 29.91 11.69
C GLY A 339 6.99 30.31 10.22
N THR A 340 7.80 29.75 9.30
CA THR A 340 7.79 30.12 7.87
C THR A 340 6.88 29.25 7.00
N THR A 341 6.43 28.10 7.51
CA THR A 341 5.49 27.20 6.83
C THR A 341 4.40 26.69 7.78
N PRO A 342 3.16 26.47 7.30
CA PRO A 342 2.08 25.85 8.07
C PRO A 342 2.14 24.31 8.04
N TRP A 343 1.47 23.66 9.00
CA TRP A 343 1.31 22.20 9.02
C TRP A 343 0.64 21.63 7.76
N SER A 344 -0.26 22.39 7.11
CA SER A 344 -0.93 21.99 5.87
C SER A 344 0.06 21.65 4.73
N THR A 345 1.24 22.29 4.69
CA THR A 345 2.29 21.99 3.70
C THR A 345 2.87 20.58 3.85
N LEU A 346 2.87 19.99 5.06
CA LEU A 346 3.25 18.59 5.24
C LEU A 346 2.26 17.65 4.50
N PHE A 347 0.97 17.99 4.55
CA PHE A 347 -0.16 17.21 4.01
C PHE A 347 -0.54 17.52 2.56
N GLU A 348 0.25 18.34 1.86
CA GLU A 348 0.15 18.53 0.40
C GLU A 348 0.22 17.19 -0.34
N LYS A 349 -0.69 17.00 -1.30
CA LYS A 349 -0.78 15.75 -2.07
C LYS A 349 0.47 15.50 -2.92
N HIS A 350 0.76 14.23 -3.15
CA HIS A 350 1.82 13.76 -4.04
C HIS A 350 1.74 14.36 -5.45
N GLU A 351 2.89 14.64 -6.06
CA GLU A 351 2.97 15.06 -7.46
C GLU A 351 3.16 13.88 -8.43
N PHE A 352 2.88 12.64 -8.00
CA PHE A 352 3.23 11.39 -8.71
C PHE A 352 3.07 11.45 -10.24
N PHE A 353 1.89 11.81 -10.74
CA PHE A 353 1.56 11.86 -12.17
C PHE A 353 2.17 13.05 -12.94
N GLY A 354 2.71 14.05 -12.23
CA GLY A 354 3.54 15.12 -12.79
C GLY A 354 5.05 14.88 -12.66
N LYS A 355 5.47 14.02 -11.72
CA LYS A 355 6.88 13.81 -11.32
C LYS A 355 7.72 13.09 -12.37
N TYR A 356 7.15 12.11 -13.08
CA TYR A 356 7.87 11.27 -14.03
C TYR A 356 7.53 11.62 -15.49
N LYS A 357 8.50 11.40 -16.39
CA LYS A 357 8.31 11.57 -17.85
C LYS A 357 7.66 10.33 -18.51
N HIS A 358 7.89 9.16 -17.91
CA HIS A 358 7.44 7.86 -18.38
C HIS A 358 6.77 7.09 -17.24
N TYR A 359 5.75 6.31 -17.58
CA TYR A 359 5.06 5.40 -16.67
C TYR A 359 4.86 4.06 -17.36
N ILE A 360 4.95 2.97 -16.60
CA ILE A 360 4.34 1.71 -16.99
C ILE A 360 2.88 1.76 -16.55
N GLN A 361 1.95 1.64 -17.48
CA GLN A 361 0.55 1.38 -17.21
C GLN A 361 0.31 -0.12 -17.27
N ILE A 362 -0.21 -0.71 -16.18
CA ILE A 362 -0.73 -2.06 -16.13
C ILE A 362 -2.25 -1.95 -16.25
N VAL A 363 -2.85 -2.71 -17.16
CA VAL A 363 -4.29 -2.80 -17.37
C VAL A 363 -4.72 -4.22 -17.04
N ALA A 364 -5.62 -4.39 -16.08
CA ALA A 364 -6.36 -5.64 -15.86
C ALA A 364 -7.82 -5.41 -16.25
N SER A 365 -8.42 -6.32 -17.03
CA SER A 365 -9.80 -6.19 -17.51
C SER A 365 -10.55 -7.51 -17.48
N GLY A 366 -11.88 -7.44 -17.35
CA GLY A 366 -12.77 -8.60 -17.26
C GLY A 366 -14.22 -8.24 -17.64
N GLN A 367 -15.00 -9.25 -18.02
CA GLN A 367 -16.36 -9.07 -18.56
C GLN A 367 -17.45 -9.00 -17.47
N THR A 368 -17.22 -9.57 -16.28
CA THR A 368 -18.15 -9.48 -15.13
C THR A 368 -17.55 -8.70 -13.97
N ALA A 369 -18.39 -8.06 -13.17
CA ALA A 369 -17.93 -7.31 -11.98
C ALA A 369 -17.23 -8.21 -10.95
N GLU A 370 -17.69 -9.45 -10.78
CA GLU A 370 -17.12 -10.39 -9.80
C GLU A 370 -15.80 -10.98 -10.28
N SER A 371 -15.74 -11.50 -11.52
CA SER A 371 -14.51 -12.06 -12.08
C SER A 371 -13.44 -10.97 -12.22
N HIS A 372 -13.83 -9.75 -12.59
CA HIS A 372 -12.94 -8.58 -12.57
C HIS A 372 -12.41 -8.23 -11.17
N LYS A 373 -13.27 -8.19 -10.13
CA LYS A 373 -12.87 -7.83 -8.76
C LYS A 373 -11.83 -8.80 -8.18
N LYS A 374 -11.97 -10.10 -8.47
CA LYS A 374 -10.97 -11.11 -8.10
C LYS A 374 -9.69 -10.95 -8.94
N TRP A 375 -9.82 -10.76 -10.25
CA TRP A 375 -8.70 -10.62 -11.18
C TRP A 375 -7.83 -9.37 -10.91
N SER A 376 -8.42 -8.20 -10.70
CA SER A 376 -7.66 -6.96 -10.49
C SER A 376 -6.84 -7.02 -9.19
N GLY A 377 -7.36 -7.61 -8.11
CA GLY A 377 -6.59 -7.90 -6.90
C GLY A 377 -5.49 -8.97 -7.11
N ALA A 378 -5.77 -10.00 -7.92
CA ALA A 378 -4.78 -11.00 -8.32
C ALA A 378 -3.65 -10.42 -9.22
N VAL A 379 -3.88 -9.29 -9.90
CA VAL A 379 -2.86 -8.52 -10.62
C VAL A 379 -2.15 -7.54 -9.69
N GLU A 380 -2.86 -6.77 -8.85
CA GLU A 380 -2.27 -5.80 -7.91
C GLU A 380 -1.27 -6.46 -6.96
N SER A 381 -1.64 -7.60 -6.37
CA SER A 381 -0.78 -8.42 -5.51
C SER A 381 0.54 -8.86 -6.16
N LYS A 382 0.63 -8.81 -7.49
CA LYS A 382 1.84 -9.16 -8.26
C LYS A 382 2.62 -7.94 -8.76
N ILE A 383 2.11 -6.70 -8.69
CA ILE A 383 2.77 -5.49 -9.25
C ILE A 383 4.19 -5.30 -8.71
N ARG A 384 4.41 -5.59 -7.42
CA ARG A 384 5.75 -5.56 -6.81
C ARG A 384 6.76 -6.47 -7.53
N GLN A 385 6.31 -7.58 -8.14
CA GLN A 385 7.19 -8.48 -8.90
C GLN A 385 7.61 -7.89 -10.25
N LEU A 386 6.79 -7.01 -10.85
CA LEU A 386 7.18 -6.19 -12.00
C LEU A 386 8.16 -5.10 -11.58
N VAL A 387 7.93 -4.41 -10.46
CA VAL A 387 8.88 -3.44 -9.88
C VAL A 387 10.26 -4.09 -9.68
N ASN A 388 10.32 -5.23 -8.97
CA ASN A 388 11.55 -6.00 -8.76
C ASN A 388 12.30 -6.35 -10.06
N LYS A 389 11.59 -6.58 -11.19
CA LYS A 389 12.22 -6.85 -12.49
C LYS A 389 12.63 -5.58 -13.24
N LEU A 390 11.90 -4.46 -13.07
CA LEU A 390 12.25 -3.15 -13.64
C LEU A 390 13.49 -2.54 -12.97
N GLU A 391 13.70 -2.80 -11.68
CA GLU A 391 14.90 -2.40 -10.92
C GLU A 391 16.19 -3.10 -11.39
N LEU A 392 16.08 -4.10 -12.27
CA LEU A 392 17.19 -4.81 -12.92
C LEU A 392 17.39 -4.40 -14.39
N VAL A 393 16.68 -3.38 -14.87
CA VAL A 393 16.81 -2.88 -16.26
C VAL A 393 17.81 -1.73 -16.30
N ASP A 394 18.89 -1.91 -17.06
CA ASP A 394 19.91 -0.89 -17.27
C ASP A 394 19.31 0.45 -17.72
N GLY A 395 19.69 1.51 -17.01
CA GLY A 395 19.22 2.86 -17.26
C GLY A 395 17.97 3.28 -16.48
N ILE A 396 17.30 2.39 -15.75
CA ILE A 396 16.26 2.75 -14.77
C ILE A 396 16.94 3.06 -13.42
N GLU A 397 16.61 4.22 -12.83
CA GLU A 397 17.07 4.61 -11.49
C GLU A 397 16.07 4.23 -10.41
N LEU A 398 14.79 4.25 -10.76
CA LEU A 398 13.67 4.11 -9.82
C LEU A 398 12.43 3.60 -10.57
N ALA A 399 11.85 2.51 -10.06
CA ALA A 399 10.53 2.03 -10.47
C ALA A 399 9.56 2.28 -9.32
N HIS A 400 8.84 3.41 -9.35
CA HIS A 400 7.96 3.84 -8.26
C HIS A 400 6.51 3.39 -8.52
N PRO A 401 6.00 2.30 -7.90
CA PRO A 401 4.59 1.92 -8.02
C PRO A 401 3.68 2.94 -7.35
N PHE A 402 2.54 3.26 -7.96
CA PHE A 402 1.49 4.03 -7.31
C PHE A 402 0.69 3.15 -6.34
N VAL A 403 0.17 3.73 -5.27
CA VAL A 403 -0.41 2.98 -4.14
C VAL A 403 -1.86 2.50 -4.33
N LYS A 404 -2.50 2.84 -5.45
CA LYS A 404 -3.93 2.55 -5.72
C LYS A 404 -4.18 2.31 -7.21
N GLY A 405 -5.06 1.37 -7.56
CA GLY A 405 -5.63 1.23 -8.89
C GLY A 405 -6.76 2.25 -9.19
N PHE A 406 -7.02 2.46 -10.48
CA PHE A 406 -8.11 3.28 -11.01
C PHE A 406 -9.10 2.39 -11.77
N GLY A 407 -10.33 2.28 -11.26
CA GLY A 407 -11.40 1.50 -11.87
C GLY A 407 -12.24 2.35 -12.84
N GLU A 408 -12.49 1.82 -14.03
CA GLU A 408 -13.44 2.32 -15.03
C GLU A 408 -14.32 1.15 -15.50
N VAL A 409 -15.57 1.44 -15.90
CA VAL A 409 -16.47 0.47 -16.53
C VAL A 409 -16.87 1.04 -17.88
N PHE A 410 -16.60 0.31 -18.96
CA PHE A 410 -16.94 0.72 -20.32
C PHE A 410 -18.19 0.01 -20.80
N VAL A 411 -19.10 0.77 -21.41
CA VAL A 411 -20.32 0.28 -22.05
C VAL A 411 -20.05 0.13 -23.55
N CYS A 412 -20.10 -1.10 -24.05
CA CYS A 412 -19.76 -1.48 -25.42
C CYS A 412 -20.98 -2.05 -26.15
N LEU A 413 -21.05 -1.86 -27.47
CA LEU A 413 -22.16 -2.27 -28.34
C LEU A 413 -21.73 -3.26 -29.44
N ASN A 414 -20.46 -3.66 -29.47
CA ASN A 414 -19.89 -4.65 -30.39
C ASN A 414 -18.52 -5.15 -29.89
N ASP A 415 -18.01 -6.22 -30.50
CA ASP A 415 -16.75 -6.87 -30.12
C ASP A 415 -15.49 -6.00 -30.30
N GLU A 416 -15.47 -5.10 -31.29
CA GLU A 416 -14.35 -4.18 -31.52
C GLU A 416 -14.21 -3.19 -30.35
N GLU A 417 -15.34 -2.64 -29.89
CA GLU A 417 -15.39 -1.80 -28.70
C GLU A 417 -15.04 -2.58 -27.43
N VAL A 418 -15.50 -3.84 -27.28
CA VAL A 418 -15.15 -4.70 -26.14
C VAL A 418 -13.64 -4.94 -26.09
N GLN A 419 -13.01 -5.27 -27.22
CA GLN A 419 -11.56 -5.47 -27.31
C GLN A 419 -10.81 -4.15 -27.02
N ALA A 420 -11.21 -3.05 -27.64
CA ALA A 420 -10.58 -1.74 -27.45
C ALA A 420 -10.72 -1.24 -25.99
N ALA A 421 -11.86 -1.44 -25.35
CA ALA A 421 -12.08 -1.14 -23.94
C ALA A 421 -11.22 -2.02 -23.02
N ALA A 422 -11.16 -3.33 -23.28
CA ALA A 422 -10.37 -4.26 -22.48
C ALA A 422 -8.86 -4.00 -22.57
N GLU A 423 -8.39 -3.49 -23.70
CA GLU A 423 -7.02 -2.99 -23.89
C GLU A 423 -6.75 -1.62 -23.26
N TYR A 424 -7.75 -0.93 -22.73
CA TYR A 424 -7.67 0.48 -22.35
C TYR A 424 -7.26 1.39 -23.53
N ASN A 425 -7.91 1.20 -24.67
CA ASN A 425 -7.89 2.08 -25.84
C ASN A 425 -9.32 2.39 -26.38
N PRO A 426 -10.35 2.61 -25.54
CA PRO A 426 -11.72 2.87 -26.04
C PRO A 426 -11.81 4.20 -26.79
N SER A 427 -12.70 4.26 -27.78
CA SER A 427 -13.02 5.47 -28.55
C SER A 427 -13.62 6.57 -27.66
N ASN A 428 -13.62 7.80 -28.15
CA ASN A 428 -14.29 8.91 -27.45
C ASN A 428 -15.80 8.64 -27.28
N GLU A 429 -16.43 7.99 -28.24
CA GLU A 429 -17.85 7.62 -28.18
C GLU A 429 -18.13 6.61 -27.07
N VAL A 430 -17.31 5.56 -26.94
CA VAL A 430 -17.36 4.62 -25.81
C VAL A 430 -17.11 5.36 -24.50
N ARG A 431 -16.15 6.29 -24.44
CA ARG A 431 -15.86 7.07 -23.22
C ARG A 431 -17.01 7.98 -22.79
N GLU A 432 -17.64 8.72 -23.69
CA GLU A 432 -18.80 9.56 -23.35
C GLU A 432 -20.03 8.73 -22.98
N ARG A 433 -20.30 7.62 -23.69
CA ARG A 433 -21.33 6.64 -23.33
C ARG A 433 -21.12 6.06 -21.94
N SER A 434 -19.87 5.80 -21.57
CA SER A 434 -19.47 5.23 -20.28
C SER A 434 -19.47 6.24 -19.12
N LYS A 435 -19.78 7.52 -19.37
CA LYS A 435 -20.17 8.48 -18.31
C LYS A 435 -21.66 8.39 -17.95
N LYS A 436 -22.46 7.68 -18.76
CA LYS A 436 -23.91 7.56 -18.69
C LYS A 436 -24.35 6.12 -18.41
N VAL A 437 -23.61 5.39 -17.55
CA VAL A 437 -23.86 3.96 -17.27
C VAL A 437 -25.30 3.69 -16.79
N GLU A 438 -25.92 4.67 -16.11
CA GLU A 438 -27.32 4.68 -15.67
C GLU A 438 -28.31 4.55 -16.86
N GLU A 439 -28.02 5.14 -18.02
CA GLU A 439 -28.83 5.01 -19.26
C GLU A 439 -28.80 3.58 -19.85
N TYR A 440 -27.99 2.70 -19.27
CA TYR A 440 -27.80 1.31 -19.67
C TYR A 440 -28.01 0.32 -18.52
N GLU A 441 -28.58 0.75 -17.39
CA GLU A 441 -29.05 -0.18 -16.35
C GLU A 441 -30.18 -1.08 -16.87
N GLY A 442 -30.26 -2.30 -16.32
CA GLY A 442 -31.18 -3.34 -16.78
C GLY A 442 -30.83 -4.00 -18.13
N LYS A 443 -30.02 -3.36 -18.98
CA LYS A 443 -29.63 -3.90 -20.31
C LYS A 443 -28.51 -4.92 -20.20
N ASP A 444 -28.62 -6.01 -20.96
CA ASP A 444 -27.61 -7.07 -21.06
C ASP A 444 -27.23 -7.40 -22.52
N GLU A 445 -26.51 -8.50 -22.72
CA GLU A 445 -26.00 -8.91 -24.04
C GLU A 445 -27.13 -9.20 -25.05
N LYS A 446 -28.35 -9.52 -24.59
CA LYS A 446 -29.55 -9.66 -25.45
C LYS A 446 -30.01 -8.33 -26.05
N ASP A 447 -29.72 -7.22 -25.36
CA ASP A 447 -29.92 -5.85 -25.85
C ASP A 447 -28.73 -5.36 -26.70
N GLY A 448 -27.72 -6.21 -26.92
CA GLY A 448 -26.45 -5.85 -27.56
C GLY A 448 -25.54 -4.99 -26.67
N VAL A 449 -25.73 -5.01 -25.34
CA VAL A 449 -24.98 -4.16 -24.40
C VAL A 449 -24.00 -5.00 -23.57
N HIS A 450 -22.72 -4.88 -23.88
CA HIS A 450 -21.63 -5.53 -23.16
C HIS A 450 -20.97 -4.54 -22.18
N ARG A 451 -20.48 -5.04 -21.04
CA ARG A 451 -19.81 -4.24 -20.00
C ARG A 451 -18.38 -4.74 -19.80
N VAL A 452 -17.40 -3.85 -19.95
CA VAL A 452 -15.98 -4.17 -19.73
C VAL A 452 -15.49 -3.45 -18.48
N PHE A 453 -15.21 -4.22 -17.43
CA PHE A 453 -14.67 -3.73 -16.17
C PHE A 453 -13.15 -3.66 -16.28
N VAL A 454 -12.55 -2.52 -15.96
CA VAL A 454 -11.11 -2.28 -16.13
C VAL A 454 -10.52 -1.63 -14.88
N SER A 455 -9.36 -2.14 -14.45
CA SER A 455 -8.54 -1.57 -13.38
C SER A 455 -7.16 -1.24 -13.95
N THR A 456 -6.75 0.02 -13.84
CA THR A 456 -5.42 0.47 -14.29
C THR A 456 -4.52 0.83 -13.11
N PHE A 457 -3.25 0.45 -13.20
CA PHE A 457 -2.22 0.70 -12.19
C PHE A 457 -0.98 1.31 -12.86
N TYR A 458 -0.17 2.05 -12.09
CA TYR A 458 0.93 2.84 -12.66
C TYR A 458 2.25 2.65 -11.90
N ILE A 459 3.35 2.54 -12.63
CA ILE A 459 4.72 2.61 -12.10
C ILE A 459 5.43 3.79 -12.77
N GLY A 460 5.78 4.83 -12.01
CA GLY A 460 6.55 5.97 -12.51
C GLY A 460 8.02 5.63 -12.63
N LEU A 461 8.63 5.93 -13.78
CA LEU A 461 10.04 5.60 -14.06
C LEU A 461 10.93 6.84 -13.95
N ALA A 462 11.91 6.80 -13.04
CA ALA A 462 13.12 7.61 -13.17
C ALA A 462 14.11 6.85 -14.06
N ILE A 463 14.66 7.55 -15.04
CA ILE A 463 15.54 7.01 -16.08
C ILE A 463 16.78 7.90 -16.06
N GLN A 464 17.97 7.32 -15.94
CA GLN A 464 19.20 8.10 -15.80
C GLN A 464 19.36 9.06 -16.99
N PRO A 465 20.05 10.20 -16.80
CA PRO A 465 20.48 11.05 -17.90
C PRO A 465 21.19 10.27 -19.01
N ARG A 466 21.16 10.78 -20.25
CA ARG A 466 22.08 10.30 -21.28
C ARG A 466 23.52 10.59 -20.84
N ASN A 467 24.46 9.72 -21.22
CA ASN A 467 25.87 10.10 -21.18
C ASN A 467 26.06 11.32 -22.11
N PRO A 468 26.56 12.48 -21.63
CA PRO A 468 26.85 13.63 -22.48
C PRO A 468 27.87 13.34 -23.58
N GLU A 469 28.79 12.40 -23.34
CA GLU A 469 29.95 12.12 -24.19
C GLU A 469 29.60 11.26 -25.41
N THR A 470 28.82 10.17 -25.21
CA THR A 470 28.41 9.28 -26.32
C THR A 470 27.10 9.73 -26.99
N ASN A 471 26.25 10.47 -26.26
CA ASN A 471 24.93 10.97 -26.70
C ASN A 471 23.98 9.88 -27.27
N GLU A 472 24.23 8.61 -26.93
CA GLU A 472 23.55 7.47 -27.54
C GLU A 472 22.03 7.45 -27.31
N LYS A 473 21.32 6.88 -28.30
CA LYS A 473 19.86 6.75 -28.29
C LYS A 473 19.43 5.58 -27.39
N ARG A 474 19.52 5.77 -26.06
CA ARG A 474 19.06 4.81 -25.03
C ARG A 474 17.75 4.11 -25.40
N THR A 475 17.82 2.80 -25.60
CA THR A 475 16.68 1.88 -25.79
C THR A 475 16.46 1.06 -24.53
N LEU A 476 15.53 1.48 -23.68
CA LEU A 476 15.10 0.70 -22.51
C LEU A 476 14.37 -0.58 -22.97
N ASN A 477 15.00 -1.74 -22.83
CA ASN A 477 14.39 -3.02 -23.16
C ASN A 477 13.45 -3.48 -22.03
N LEU A 478 12.21 -3.01 -22.08
CA LEU A 478 11.16 -3.36 -21.12
C LEU A 478 10.44 -4.68 -21.45
N THR A 479 10.71 -5.27 -22.63
CA THR A 479 9.96 -6.41 -23.16
C THR A 479 10.04 -7.64 -22.26
N TYR A 480 11.22 -7.93 -21.70
CA TYR A 480 11.39 -9.05 -20.76
C TYR A 480 10.62 -8.86 -19.44
N PRO A 481 10.81 -7.78 -18.66
CA PRO A 481 10.08 -7.60 -17.40
C PRO A 481 8.56 -7.55 -17.58
N THR A 482 8.05 -6.92 -18.64
CA THR A 482 6.60 -6.87 -18.89
C THR A 482 6.02 -8.21 -19.30
N ASN A 483 6.68 -8.95 -20.21
CA ASN A 483 6.16 -10.23 -20.69
C ASN A 483 6.19 -11.30 -19.59
N GLU A 484 7.26 -11.34 -18.79
CA GLU A 484 7.33 -12.25 -17.65
C GLU A 484 6.27 -11.96 -16.59
N PHE A 485 5.97 -10.68 -16.32
CA PHE A 485 4.88 -10.32 -15.43
C PHE A 485 3.51 -10.74 -15.99
N MET A 486 3.24 -10.52 -17.29
CA MET A 486 1.98 -10.93 -17.91
C MET A 486 1.78 -12.47 -17.91
N LYS A 487 2.85 -13.25 -18.13
CA LYS A 487 2.82 -14.71 -17.93
C LYS A 487 2.49 -15.05 -16.48
N LEU A 488 3.24 -14.50 -15.53
CA LEU A 488 3.10 -14.76 -14.10
C LEU A 488 1.71 -14.42 -13.55
N THR A 489 1.06 -13.36 -14.08
CA THR A 489 -0.32 -13.04 -13.71
C THR A 489 -1.31 -14.09 -14.20
N LYS A 490 -1.12 -14.64 -15.42
CA LYS A 490 -1.97 -15.70 -16.00
C LYS A 490 -1.76 -17.09 -15.36
N LEU A 491 -0.72 -17.29 -14.56
CA LEU A 491 -0.52 -18.51 -13.74
C LEU A 491 -1.39 -18.55 -12.47
N TRP A 492 -2.43 -17.72 -12.39
CA TRP A 492 -3.40 -17.74 -11.29
C TRP A 492 -4.48 -18.80 -11.57
N ASP A 493 -4.85 -19.57 -10.56
CA ASP A 493 -5.74 -20.73 -10.63
C ASP A 493 -7.16 -20.43 -11.11
N GLN A 494 -7.62 -19.19 -10.92
CA GLN A 494 -8.94 -18.71 -11.35
C GLN A 494 -8.86 -17.78 -12.58
N PHE A 495 -7.74 -17.78 -13.31
CA PHE A 495 -7.62 -17.03 -14.55
C PHE A 495 -8.43 -17.69 -15.67
N VAL A 496 -9.45 -17.00 -16.18
CA VAL A 496 -10.28 -17.45 -17.31
C VAL A 496 -9.82 -16.74 -18.58
N ASP A 497 -9.22 -17.48 -19.52
CA ASP A 497 -8.77 -16.91 -20.79
C ASP A 497 -9.97 -16.50 -21.67
N GLY A 498 -9.79 -15.48 -22.52
CA GLY A 498 -10.89 -14.83 -23.25
C GLY A 498 -11.67 -13.81 -22.40
N GLU A 499 -12.15 -14.20 -21.21
CA GLU A 499 -12.81 -13.30 -20.25
C GLU A 499 -11.84 -12.28 -19.64
N MET A 500 -10.76 -12.79 -19.04
CA MET A 500 -9.78 -11.99 -18.29
C MET A 500 -8.62 -11.60 -19.19
N LYS A 501 -8.31 -10.31 -19.26
CA LYS A 501 -7.21 -9.79 -20.06
C LYS A 501 -6.25 -8.96 -19.20
N ILE A 502 -4.98 -8.94 -19.60
CA ILE A 502 -3.94 -8.10 -18.99
C ILE A 502 -3.02 -7.53 -20.07
N PHE A 503 -2.72 -6.25 -19.96
CA PHE A 503 -1.80 -5.54 -20.84
C PHE A 503 -0.85 -4.66 -20.03
N VAL A 504 0.37 -4.48 -20.55
CA VAL A 504 1.38 -3.60 -19.92
C VAL A 504 1.99 -2.68 -20.98
N LYS A 505 1.83 -1.36 -20.79
CA LYS A 505 2.19 -0.33 -21.77
C LYS A 505 3.19 0.66 -21.17
N ASN A 506 4.26 1.01 -21.90
CA ASN A 506 5.11 2.16 -21.56
C ASN A 506 4.49 3.43 -22.18
N ILE A 507 4.00 4.34 -21.34
CA ILE A 507 3.35 5.58 -21.76
C ILE A 507 4.16 6.80 -21.32
N LYS A 508 4.09 7.88 -22.11
CA LYS A 508 4.63 9.20 -21.73
C LYS A 508 3.65 9.89 -20.77
N SER A 509 4.13 10.81 -19.94
CA SER A 509 3.27 11.62 -19.05
C SER A 509 2.15 12.39 -19.78
N ALA A 510 2.39 12.77 -21.04
CA ALA A 510 1.38 13.39 -21.90
C ALA A 510 0.22 12.45 -22.31
N SER A 511 0.37 11.14 -22.10
CA SER A 511 -0.59 10.08 -22.46
C SER A 511 -1.29 9.45 -21.25
N LEU A 512 -1.10 10.00 -20.03
CA LEU A 512 -1.86 9.56 -18.85
C LEU A 512 -3.36 9.92 -19.02
N PRO A 513 -4.29 9.00 -18.76
CA PRO A 513 -5.72 9.30 -18.84
C PRO A 513 -6.12 10.29 -17.74
N ASP A 514 -7.09 11.15 -18.01
CA ASP A 514 -7.36 12.27 -17.10
C ASP A 514 -7.96 11.85 -15.73
N VAL A 515 -8.45 10.61 -15.63
CA VAL A 515 -8.89 9.95 -14.38
C VAL A 515 -7.82 9.89 -13.27
N VAL A 516 -6.52 9.99 -13.61
CA VAL A 516 -5.44 10.00 -12.60
C VAL A 516 -5.21 11.37 -11.95
N PHE A 517 -5.88 12.42 -12.43
CA PHE A 517 -5.79 13.78 -11.92
C PHE A 517 -7.08 14.18 -11.19
N GLU A 518 -6.96 14.90 -10.08
CA GLU A 518 -8.13 15.37 -9.33
C GLU A 518 -8.96 16.36 -10.15
N GLY A 519 -10.29 16.23 -10.06
CA GLY A 519 -11.22 16.98 -10.92
C GLY A 519 -11.15 16.63 -12.41
N GLY A 520 -10.42 15.59 -12.80
CA GLY A 520 -10.24 15.21 -14.21
C GLY A 520 -9.44 16.22 -15.03
N GLN A 521 -8.64 17.09 -14.38
CA GLN A 521 -7.88 18.13 -15.07
C GLN A 521 -6.39 18.07 -14.76
N ARG A 522 -5.58 17.96 -15.81
CA ARG A 522 -4.13 18.13 -15.72
C ARG A 522 -3.81 19.56 -15.32
N ALA A 523 -3.14 19.74 -14.18
CA ALA A 523 -2.68 21.05 -13.73
C ALA A 523 -1.91 21.77 -14.85
N SER A 524 -2.37 22.97 -15.22
CA SER A 524 -1.74 23.73 -16.28
C SER A 524 -0.28 24.02 -15.91
N LYS A 525 0.66 23.74 -16.84
CA LYS A 525 2.09 23.95 -16.58
C LYS A 525 2.33 25.42 -16.31
N LYS A 526 2.45 25.80 -15.04
CA LYS A 526 2.94 27.13 -14.61
C LYS A 526 4.24 27.38 -15.35
N LYS A 527 4.20 28.23 -16.39
CA LYS A 527 5.38 28.58 -17.18
C LYS A 527 6.38 29.21 -16.20
N LYS A 528 7.48 28.50 -15.88
CA LYS A 528 8.62 29.14 -15.24
C LYS A 528 9.03 30.31 -16.15
N LYS A 529 8.81 31.55 -15.70
CA LYS A 529 9.43 32.72 -16.34
C LYS A 529 10.93 32.40 -16.38
N ARG A 530 11.50 32.28 -17.58
CA ARG A 530 12.95 32.29 -17.71
C ARG A 530 13.37 33.67 -17.22
N GLN A 531 14.16 33.74 -16.15
CA GLN A 531 14.86 34.97 -15.83
C GLN A 531 15.84 35.19 -16.97
N SER A 532 15.50 36.12 -17.87
CA SER A 532 16.49 36.75 -18.73
C SER A 532 17.41 37.54 -17.81
N THR A 533 18.67 37.14 -17.71
CA THR A 533 19.72 37.96 -17.14
C THR A 533 19.76 39.27 -17.90
N ALA A 534 19.53 40.38 -17.21
CA ALA A 534 19.80 41.70 -17.75
C ALA A 534 21.31 41.82 -18.01
N VAL A 535 21.64 42.49 -19.11
CA VAL A 535 22.96 43.07 -19.39
C VAL A 535 22.66 44.50 -19.80
N ASP A 536 23.29 45.46 -19.15
CA ASP A 536 22.94 46.87 -19.28
C ASP A 536 23.37 47.50 -20.61
N GLU A 537 22.87 48.70 -20.83
CA GLU A 537 22.76 49.39 -22.11
C GLU A 537 24.10 49.90 -22.68
N THR A 538 24.19 50.02 -24.01
CA THR A 538 24.74 51.22 -24.68
C THR A 538 24.49 51.19 -26.20
N GLY A 539 24.20 52.35 -26.78
CA GLY A 539 24.32 52.60 -28.24
C GLY A 539 23.04 52.46 -29.07
N GLU A 540 22.55 53.59 -29.59
CA GLU A 540 21.48 53.65 -30.59
C GLU A 540 22.01 53.37 -32.01
N THR A 541 21.23 52.74 -32.89
CA THR A 541 20.59 53.41 -34.05
C THR A 541 19.88 52.47 -35.04
N ALA A 542 18.74 52.95 -35.57
CA ALA A 542 18.18 52.78 -36.92
C ALA A 542 18.01 51.40 -37.60
N ASN A 543 16.74 51.15 -37.95
CA ASN A 543 16.23 50.75 -39.28
C ASN A 543 16.41 49.33 -39.89
N ASP A 544 15.24 48.67 -39.96
CA ASP A 544 14.56 48.22 -41.19
C ASP A 544 14.70 46.74 -41.66
N ALA A 545 13.88 46.42 -42.66
CA ALA A 545 13.28 45.14 -43.00
C ALA A 545 14.24 43.97 -43.35
N ASN A 546 13.77 42.74 -43.06
CA ASN A 546 13.16 41.96 -44.14
C ASN A 546 12.27 40.77 -43.71
N LYS A 547 11.29 40.45 -44.56
CA LYS A 547 10.64 39.13 -44.61
C LYS A 547 11.55 38.14 -45.33
N ARG A 548 11.51 36.86 -44.94
CA ARG A 548 11.39 35.76 -45.91
C ARG A 548 10.95 34.44 -45.26
N GLN A 549 9.83 33.92 -45.73
CA GLN A 549 9.49 32.51 -45.62
C GLN A 549 10.33 31.72 -46.64
N ARG A 550 10.56 30.43 -46.39
CA ARG A 550 10.71 29.44 -47.45
C ARG A 550 10.19 28.08 -46.96
N ALA A 551 9.59 27.34 -47.89
CA ALA A 551 9.05 26.00 -47.69
C ALA A 551 9.83 24.97 -48.53
N ASP A 552 9.42 23.71 -48.42
CA ASP A 552 9.98 22.53 -49.10
C ASP A 552 10.37 22.70 -50.57
N ASN A 553 11.46 22.02 -50.96
CA ASN A 553 11.37 20.84 -51.83
C ASN A 553 12.78 20.24 -52.07
N GLY A 554 12.84 18.91 -52.15
CA GLY A 554 13.88 18.17 -52.92
C GLY A 554 13.22 17.49 -54.13
N PRO A 555 13.78 16.40 -54.68
CA PRO A 555 15.15 15.87 -54.51
C PRO A 555 15.87 15.64 -55.86
N THR A 556 17.18 15.38 -55.83
CA THR A 556 17.90 14.77 -56.98
C THR A 556 19.14 13.99 -56.55
N GLU A 557 19.18 12.72 -56.96
CA GLU A 557 20.39 11.88 -57.11
C GLU A 557 20.83 11.94 -58.61
N PRO A 558 22.01 11.45 -59.06
CA PRO A 558 22.47 10.06 -58.85
C PRO A 558 24.00 9.78 -58.82
N ALA A 559 24.31 8.48 -58.67
CA ALA A 559 25.47 7.73 -59.20
C ALA A 559 26.79 7.63 -58.37
N GLN A 560 27.34 6.40 -58.38
CA GLN A 560 28.68 5.98 -57.91
C GLN A 560 29.67 5.87 -59.09
N PRO A 561 30.97 5.58 -58.87
CA PRO A 561 31.39 4.16 -58.93
C PRO A 561 32.62 3.71 -58.07
N ALA A 562 32.51 2.48 -57.54
CA ALA A 562 33.50 1.37 -57.46
C ALA A 562 35.00 1.52 -57.02
N GLY A 563 35.44 0.56 -56.16
CA GLY A 563 36.81 0.00 -56.13
C GLY A 563 37.60 0.12 -54.80
N VAL A 564 38.57 -0.74 -54.41
CA VAL A 564 39.02 -2.10 -54.83
C VAL A 564 39.84 -2.76 -53.67
N ALA A 565 39.55 -4.03 -53.30
CA ALA A 565 40.39 -5.02 -52.54
C ALA A 565 41.04 -4.60 -51.18
N ALA A 566 41.65 -5.46 -50.34
CA ALA A 566 41.94 -6.90 -50.42
C ALA A 566 41.87 -7.61 -49.02
N ALA A 567 41.93 -8.96 -49.09
CA ALA A 567 42.52 -9.96 -48.18
C ALA A 567 43.58 -9.47 -47.15
N ASP A 568 43.87 -10.15 -46.01
CA ASP A 568 43.47 -11.46 -45.44
C ASP A 568 43.77 -11.45 -43.89
N ALA A 569 43.73 -12.49 -43.02
CA ALA A 569 43.50 -13.95 -43.10
C ALA A 569 43.09 -14.53 -41.69
N ALA A 570 42.93 -15.84 -41.58
CA ALA A 570 42.77 -16.64 -40.34
C ALA A 570 43.92 -17.70 -40.21
N PRO A 571 43.93 -18.71 -39.30
CA PRO A 571 43.08 -19.00 -38.12
C PRO A 571 43.88 -19.40 -36.84
N THR A 572 43.18 -20.03 -35.88
CA THR A 572 43.60 -21.03 -34.85
C THR A 572 43.65 -20.59 -33.37
N ALA A 573 43.61 -21.49 -32.37
CA ALA A 573 42.74 -22.65 -32.05
C ALA A 573 43.23 -23.32 -30.73
N LEU A 574 42.31 -23.81 -29.87
CA LEU A 574 42.57 -24.78 -28.77
C LEU A 574 43.49 -24.27 -27.61
N ALA A 575 43.54 -24.82 -26.38
CA ALA A 575 42.71 -25.81 -25.64
C ALA A 575 42.82 -25.60 -24.10
N GLU A 576 42.04 -26.40 -23.35
CA GLU A 576 42.19 -26.99 -21.98
C GLU A 576 43.46 -26.66 -21.15
N THR A 577 43.52 -26.60 -19.81
CA THR A 577 42.97 -27.41 -18.69
C THR A 577 42.91 -26.56 -17.38
N ALA A 578 41.91 -26.61 -16.48
CA ALA A 578 41.56 -27.63 -15.46
C ALA A 578 42.56 -27.82 -14.28
N THR A 579 42.19 -27.37 -13.06
CA THR A 579 42.53 -27.86 -11.68
C THR A 579 42.04 -26.85 -10.59
N ALA A 580 42.05 -27.10 -9.27
CA ALA A 580 41.28 -28.10 -8.49
C ALA A 580 41.46 -27.92 -6.94
N ALA A 581 40.68 -27.05 -6.28
CA ALA A 581 40.38 -27.05 -4.81
C ALA A 581 41.61 -26.93 -3.84
N PRO A 582 41.50 -27.03 -2.48
CA PRO A 582 40.31 -26.98 -1.60
C PRO A 582 40.41 -26.01 -0.39
N SER A 583 39.27 -25.84 0.31
CA SER A 583 39.08 -25.63 1.77
C SER A 583 39.98 -24.69 2.60
N THR A 584 39.32 -23.72 3.26
CA THR A 584 39.28 -23.59 4.74
C THR A 584 37.91 -23.08 5.18
#